data_AF-A0AAD8HSP9-F1
#
_entry.id   AF-A0AAD8HSP9-F1
#
_cell.length_a   1.000
_cell.length_b   1.000
_cell.length_c   1.000
_cell.angle_alpha   90.00
_cell.angle_beta   90.00
_cell.angle_gamma   90.00
#
_symmetry.space_group_name_H-M   'P 1'
#
loop_
_entity.id
_entity.type
_entity.pdbx_description
1 polymer ?
#
loop_
_entity_poly.entity_id
_entity_poly.type
_entity_poly.pdbx_seq_one_letter_code
_entity_poly.pdbx_strand_id
1 'polypeptide(L)'
;MDRSWLKADRRTQEFRRGVDELLLFAFRNGYDEKKISCPCMKCAHSKSWKAQIVRGHLFQNGIDKTYTCWIWHGEEKADAAEETDSSQSVDQIPMKTEHDNGDDDVSLDSSYLFKHIQSENEPLYPV
;
A
#
# COMPACT_ATOMS: atom_id res chain seq x y z
N MET A 1 -11.39 4.62 6.48
CA MET A 1 -11.59 4.10 5.11
C MET A 1 -12.42 2.83 5.20
N ASP A 2 -13.26 2.56 4.19
CA ASP A 2 -13.93 1.26 4.08
C ASP A 2 -12.87 0.17 3.81
N ARG A 3 -13.01 -0.98 4.47
CA ARG A 3 -12.03 -2.09 4.40
C ARG A 3 -12.64 -3.37 3.84
N SER A 4 -13.89 -3.32 3.40
CA SER A 4 -14.57 -4.48 2.80
C SER A 4 -13.80 -5.04 1.59
N TRP A 5 -13.14 -4.15 0.84
CA TRP A 5 -12.31 -4.48 -0.32
C TRP A 5 -11.10 -5.38 -0.02
N LEU A 6 -10.62 -5.46 1.23
CA LEU A 6 -9.55 -6.40 1.62
C LEU A 6 -9.95 -7.86 1.38
N LYS A 7 -11.27 -8.14 1.40
CA LYS A 7 -11.84 -9.46 1.15
C LYS A 7 -12.35 -9.63 -0.28
N ALA A 8 -12.44 -8.56 -1.07
CA ALA A 8 -12.91 -8.60 -2.45
C ALA A 8 -11.93 -9.38 -3.35
N ASP A 9 -12.44 -9.93 -4.46
CA ASP A 9 -11.57 -10.59 -5.44
C ASP A 9 -10.67 -9.54 -6.11
N ARG A 10 -9.40 -9.90 -6.33
CA ARG A 10 -8.37 -8.97 -6.84
C ARG A 10 -8.65 -8.41 -8.23
N ARG A 11 -9.55 -9.04 -8.98
CA ARG A 11 -9.99 -8.61 -10.32
C ARG A 11 -11.16 -7.62 -10.27
N THR A 12 -11.77 -7.44 -9.10
CA THR A 12 -12.91 -6.52 -8.93
C THR A 12 -12.46 -5.06 -8.93
N GLN A 13 -13.37 -4.18 -9.34
CA GLN A 13 -13.16 -2.75 -9.23
C GLN A 13 -13.08 -2.30 -7.76
N GLU A 14 -13.77 -2.99 -6.85
CA GLU A 14 -13.73 -2.74 -5.41
C GLU A 14 -12.31 -2.90 -4.86
N PHE A 15 -11.62 -3.99 -5.22
CA PHE A 15 -10.23 -4.19 -4.84
C PHE A 15 -9.31 -3.11 -5.41
N ARG A 16 -9.49 -2.75 -6.70
CA ARG A 16 -8.69 -1.69 -7.35
C ARG A 16 -8.82 -0.36 -6.63
N ARG A 17 -10.06 0.08 -6.38
CA ARG A 17 -10.36 1.34 -5.68
C ARG A 17 -9.77 1.34 -4.28
N GLY A 18 -9.92 0.23 -3.55
CA GLY A 18 -9.34 0.11 -2.21
C GLY A 18 -7.82 0.20 -2.18
N VAL A 19 -7.13 -0.40 -3.16
CA VAL A 19 -5.67 -0.26 -3.31
C VAL A 19 -5.27 1.19 -3.59
N ASP A 20 -5.99 1.86 -4.49
CA ASP A 20 -5.72 3.26 -4.84
C ASP A 20 -5.98 4.20 -3.66
N GLU A 21 -7.04 3.95 -2.88
CA GLU A 21 -7.32 4.65 -1.62
C GLU A 21 -6.23 4.42 -0.57
N LEU A 22 -5.75 3.19 -0.39
CA LEU A 22 -4.65 2.88 0.54
C LEU A 22 -3.38 3.68 0.21
N LEU A 23 -3.00 3.71 -1.07
CA LEU A 23 -1.83 4.47 -1.51
C LEU A 23 -2.06 5.98 -1.30
N LEU A 24 -3.24 6.49 -1.66
CA LEU A 24 -3.63 7.87 -1.41
C LEU A 24 -3.61 8.26 0.07
N PHE A 25 -4.01 7.36 0.95
CA PHE A 25 -3.95 7.56 2.39
C PHE A 25 -2.51 7.71 2.89
N ALA A 26 -1.62 6.81 2.46
CA ALA A 26 -0.20 6.90 2.82
C ALA A 26 0.38 8.27 2.40
N PHE A 27 0.02 8.75 1.21
CA PHE A 27 0.45 10.05 0.72
C PHE A 27 -0.08 11.24 1.53
N ARG A 28 -1.36 11.23 1.87
CA ARG A 28 -1.97 12.27 2.71
C ARG A 28 -1.32 12.34 4.09
N ASN A 29 -0.83 11.21 4.58
CA ASN A 29 -0.14 11.11 5.86
C ASN A 29 1.38 11.39 5.77
N GLY A 30 1.86 11.93 4.65
CA GLY A 30 3.25 12.39 4.51
C GLY A 30 4.26 11.31 4.12
N TYR A 31 3.83 10.15 3.64
CA TYR A 31 4.75 9.14 3.11
C TYR A 31 5.25 9.49 1.70
N ASP A 32 6.53 9.25 1.47
CA ASP A 32 7.16 9.41 0.16
C ASP A 32 6.70 8.35 -0.85
N GLU A 33 6.31 8.79 -2.05
CA GLU A 33 5.97 7.93 -3.21
C GLU A 33 7.06 6.98 -3.65
N LYS A 34 8.29 7.28 -3.26
CA LYS A 34 9.46 6.48 -3.57
C LYS A 34 9.67 5.34 -2.58
N LYS A 35 9.06 5.41 -1.40
CA LYS A 35 9.35 4.50 -0.28
C LYS A 35 8.12 4.23 0.59
N ILE A 36 7.17 3.49 0.05
CA ILE A 36 5.97 3.03 0.74
C ILE A 36 6.17 1.58 1.21
N SER A 37 5.89 1.30 2.48
CA SER A 37 5.89 -0.07 3.00
C SER A 37 4.88 -0.93 2.25
N CYS A 38 5.27 -2.12 1.81
CA CYS A 38 4.41 -2.97 0.99
C CYS A 38 3.60 -3.95 1.86
N PRO A 39 2.26 -3.82 1.90
CA PRO A 39 1.41 -4.69 2.71
C PRO A 39 1.00 -5.98 1.99
N CYS A 40 1.65 -6.31 0.88
CA CYS A 40 1.36 -7.57 0.20
C CYS A 40 1.86 -8.77 1.00
N MET A 41 1.18 -9.92 0.87
CA MET A 41 1.51 -11.13 1.63
C MET A 41 2.96 -11.61 1.44
N LYS A 42 3.56 -11.30 0.28
CA LYS A 42 4.95 -11.68 -0.03
C LYS A 42 6.00 -10.76 0.63
N CYS A 43 5.67 -9.49 0.81
CA CYS A 43 6.59 -8.52 1.43
C CYS A 43 6.40 -8.44 2.95
N ALA A 44 5.20 -8.77 3.45
CA ALA A 44 4.87 -8.81 4.88
C ALA A 44 5.35 -7.55 5.63
N HIS A 45 5.16 -6.36 5.05
CA HIS A 45 5.54 -5.06 5.64
C HIS A 45 7.05 -4.83 5.84
N SER A 46 7.91 -5.77 5.44
CA SER A 46 9.37 -5.67 5.63
C SER A 46 10.09 -4.88 4.52
N LYS A 47 9.45 -4.71 3.35
CA LYS A 47 10.03 -4.06 2.18
C LYS A 47 9.25 -2.83 1.80
N SER A 48 9.97 -1.74 1.58
CA SER A 48 9.43 -0.50 1.03
C SER A 48 9.75 -0.39 -0.46
N TRP A 49 8.77 -0.03 -1.27
CA TRP A 49 8.92 0.16 -2.71
C TRP A 49 8.26 1.46 -3.17
N LYS A 50 8.47 1.84 -4.43
CA LYS A 50 7.70 2.91 -5.05
C LYS A 50 6.22 2.54 -5.10
N ALA A 51 5.33 3.53 -5.02
CA ALA A 51 3.87 3.31 -4.99
C ALA A 51 3.35 2.44 -6.14
N GLN A 52 3.88 2.64 -7.36
CA GLN A 52 3.55 1.83 -8.54
C GLN A 52 3.90 0.34 -8.35
N ILE A 53 5.06 0.06 -7.75
CA ILE A 53 5.51 -1.31 -7.46
C ILE A 53 4.66 -1.91 -6.35
N VAL A 54 4.36 -1.15 -5.29
CA VAL A 54 3.45 -1.60 -4.22
C VAL A 54 2.08 -1.95 -4.81
N ARG A 55 1.53 -1.10 -5.69
CA ARG A 55 0.28 -1.35 -6.40
C ARG A 55 0.32 -2.68 -7.16
N GLY A 56 1.34 -2.89 -8.00
CA GLY A 56 1.54 -4.14 -8.74
C GLY A 56 1.65 -5.37 -7.83
N HIS A 57 2.40 -5.26 -6.74
CA HIS A 57 2.52 -6.32 -5.74
C HIS A 57 1.19 -6.66 -5.07
N LEU A 58 0.31 -5.68 -4.81
CA LEU A 58 -1.00 -5.92 -4.22
C LEU A 58 -1.93 -6.68 -5.18
N PHE A 59 -1.90 -6.37 -6.48
CA PHE A 59 -2.63 -7.16 -7.47
C PHE A 59 -2.05 -8.58 -7.62
N GLN A 60 -0.73 -8.71 -7.71
CA GLN A 60 -0.07 -9.99 -7.99
C GLN A 60 -0.07 -10.96 -6.80
N ASN A 61 0.23 -10.44 -5.60
CA ASN A 61 0.41 -11.26 -4.40
C ASN A 61 -0.79 -11.17 -3.45
N GLY A 62 -1.69 -10.20 -3.63
CA GLY A 62 -2.76 -9.93 -2.69
C GLY A 62 -2.29 -9.18 -1.46
N ILE A 63 -3.25 -8.56 -0.78
CA ILE A 63 -3.03 -7.90 0.51
C ILE A 63 -3.20 -8.91 1.64
N ASP A 64 -2.43 -8.73 2.70
CA ASP A 64 -2.68 -9.45 3.93
C ASP A 64 -4.02 -8.99 4.53
N LYS A 65 -5.01 -9.89 4.60
CA LYS A 65 -6.36 -9.58 5.10
C LYS A 65 -6.37 -9.26 6.59
N THR A 66 -5.32 -9.63 7.31
CA THR A 66 -5.15 -9.30 8.73
C THR A 66 -4.60 -7.88 8.92
N TYR A 67 -4.14 -7.24 7.83
CA TYR A 67 -3.66 -5.86 7.82
C TYR A 67 -4.81 -4.85 7.93
N THR A 68 -5.40 -4.81 9.12
CA THR A 68 -6.57 -4.00 9.46
C THR A 68 -6.20 -2.64 10.04
N CYS A 69 -4.98 -2.50 10.58
CA CYS A 69 -4.45 -1.25 11.11
C CYS A 69 -3.28 -0.77 10.25
N TRP A 70 -3.39 0.43 9.69
CA TRP A 70 -2.37 0.99 8.81
C TRP A 70 -1.31 1.76 9.60
N ILE A 71 -0.76 1.11 10.63
CA ILE A 71 0.27 1.67 11.51
C ILE A 71 1.51 2.13 10.73
N TRP A 72 1.81 1.46 9.60
CA TRP A 72 2.92 1.80 8.71
C TRP A 72 2.56 2.84 7.65
N HIS A 73 1.34 3.37 7.68
CA HIS A 73 0.86 4.43 6.79
C HIS A 73 0.23 5.60 7.58
N GLY A 74 0.53 5.71 8.88
CA GLY A 74 0.11 6.83 9.73
C GLY A 74 -1.34 6.78 10.21
N GLU A 75 -2.00 5.62 10.19
CA GLU A 75 -3.25 5.49 10.93
C GLU A 75 -2.93 5.49 12.43
N GLU A 76 -3.32 6.57 13.11
CA GLU A 76 -3.31 6.64 14.56
C GLU A 76 -4.27 5.57 15.08
N LYS A 77 -3.77 4.62 15.88
CA LYS A 77 -4.64 3.66 16.55
C LYS A 77 -5.60 4.47 17.41
N ALA A 78 -6.89 4.45 17.08
CA ALA A 78 -7.89 4.88 18.04
C ALA A 78 -7.70 3.98 19.27
N ASP A 79 -7.31 4.57 20.41
CA ASP A 79 -7.15 3.89 21.68
C ASP A 79 -8.48 3.24 22.08
N ALA A 80 -8.68 2.00 21.63
CA ALA A 80 -9.58 1.06 22.28
C ALA A 80 -8.71 0.31 23.29
N ALA A 81 -8.91 0.68 24.55
CA ALA A 81 -8.18 0.18 25.70
C ALA A 81 -8.19 -1.35 25.82
N GLU A 82 -7.16 -1.80 26.54
CA GLU A 82 -6.98 -3.05 27.27
C GLU A 82 -6.14 -4.18 26.62
N GLU A 83 -4.87 -4.24 27.08
CA GLU A 83 -4.13 -5.39 27.65
C GLU A 83 -3.93 -6.66 26.78
N THR A 84 -2.75 -7.27 26.55
CA THR A 84 -1.47 -7.36 27.29
C THR A 84 -0.33 -7.84 26.37
N ASP A 85 0.87 -7.30 26.61
CA ASP A 85 2.20 -7.94 26.66
C ASP A 85 2.59 -9.07 25.67
N SER A 86 3.61 -8.83 24.83
CA SER A 86 4.97 -9.24 25.20
C SER A 86 6.03 -8.75 24.22
N SER A 87 7.05 -8.15 24.80
CA SER A 87 8.24 -7.57 24.18
C SER A 87 9.10 -8.61 23.46
N GLN A 88 9.80 -8.23 22.39
CA GLN A 88 11.21 -8.59 22.22
C GLN A 88 11.90 -7.75 21.13
N SER A 89 12.88 -6.98 21.59
CA SER A 89 13.91 -6.27 20.83
C SER A 89 14.89 -7.24 20.18
N VAL A 90 15.29 -7.01 18.92
CA VAL A 90 16.63 -7.40 18.46
C VAL A 90 17.18 -6.44 17.40
N ASP A 91 18.46 -6.17 17.61
CA ASP A 91 19.48 -5.38 16.94
C ASP A 91 19.41 -5.07 15.44
N GLN A 92 19.94 -3.87 15.16
CA GLN A 92 20.36 -3.35 13.87
C GLN A 92 21.42 -4.26 13.23
N ILE A 93 21.19 -4.68 11.97
CA ILE A 93 22.25 -5.22 11.11
C ILE A 93 22.19 -4.49 9.75
N PRO A 94 23.30 -3.91 9.25
CA PRO A 94 23.31 -3.15 8.01
C PRO A 94 23.44 -4.05 6.77
N MET A 95 22.75 -3.60 5.71
CA MET A 95 23.03 -3.70 4.27
C MET A 95 23.63 -4.99 3.67
N LYS A 96 22.92 -5.54 2.68
CA LYS A 96 23.53 -5.83 1.37
C LYS A 96 22.53 -5.58 0.25
N THR A 97 22.86 -4.59 -0.57
CA THR A 97 22.30 -4.30 -1.88
C THR A 97 22.76 -5.38 -2.84
N GLU A 98 21.83 -6.16 -3.39
CA GLU A 98 22.09 -6.90 -4.62
C GLU A 98 21.07 -6.47 -5.66
N HIS A 99 21.67 -5.89 -6.69
CA HIS A 99 21.12 -5.30 -7.89
C HIS A 99 20.60 -6.46 -8.77
N ASP A 100 19.31 -6.47 -9.11
CA ASP A 100 18.81 -7.28 -10.21
C ASP A 100 18.14 -6.33 -11.21
N ASN A 101 18.83 -6.13 -12.32
CA ASN A 101 18.43 -5.32 -13.44
C ASN A 101 17.42 -6.11 -14.28
N GLY A 102 16.23 -5.53 -14.45
CA GLY A 102 15.17 -6.00 -15.32
C GLY A 102 14.44 -4.77 -15.84
N ASP A 103 15.03 -4.18 -16.86
CA ASP A 103 14.71 -2.87 -17.42
C ASP A 103 13.54 -3.00 -18.41
N ASP A 104 12.34 -2.68 -17.95
CA ASP A 104 11.22 -2.26 -18.80
C ASP A 104 10.82 -0.84 -18.34
N ASP A 105 11.51 0.16 -18.88
CA ASP A 105 11.24 1.58 -18.68
C ASP A 105 9.88 1.96 -19.29
N VAL A 106 8.81 1.83 -18.51
CA VAL A 106 7.63 2.66 -18.68
C VAL A 106 7.70 3.77 -17.63
N SER A 107 8.40 4.85 -17.98
CA SER A 107 8.40 6.11 -17.24
C SER A 107 7.01 6.74 -17.26
N LEU A 108 6.10 6.17 -16.46
CA LEU A 108 4.84 6.79 -16.12
C LEU A 108 5.08 7.58 -14.84
N ASP A 109 5.35 8.87 -15.00
CA ASP A 109 5.60 9.82 -13.91
C ASP A 109 4.59 9.62 -12.78
N SER A 110 5.07 9.63 -11.53
CA SER A 110 4.21 9.36 -10.38
C SER A 110 3.07 10.38 -10.29
N SER A 111 3.26 11.61 -10.80
CA SER A 111 2.17 12.59 -10.93
C SER A 111 1.05 12.15 -11.88
N TYR A 112 1.35 11.31 -12.89
CA TYR A 112 0.36 10.77 -13.82
C TYR A 112 -0.48 9.69 -13.17
N LEU A 113 0.09 8.86 -12.29
CA LEU A 113 -0.67 7.89 -11.50
C LEU A 113 -1.66 8.61 -10.59
N PHE A 114 -1.25 9.66 -9.89
CA PHE A 114 -2.14 10.46 -9.04
C PHE A 114 -3.28 11.11 -9.84
N LYS A 115 -2.98 11.69 -11.00
CA LYS A 115 -3.99 12.27 -11.89
C LYS A 115 -4.95 11.21 -12.44
N HIS A 116 -4.46 10.01 -12.77
CA HIS A 116 -5.30 8.89 -13.20
C HIS A 116 -6.24 8.40 -12.09
N ILE A 117 -5.74 8.24 -10.87
CA ILE A 117 -6.55 7.81 -9.71
C ILE A 117 -7.69 8.82 -9.44
N GLN A 118 -7.42 10.12 -9.57
CA GLN A 118 -8.45 11.14 -9.39
C GLN A 118 -9.43 11.21 -10.57
N SER A 119 -8.98 10.94 -11.80
CA SER A 119 -9.83 10.96 -13.00
C SER A 119 -10.79 9.76 -13.09
N GLU A 120 -10.44 8.59 -12.55
CA GLU A 120 -11.30 7.39 -12.60
C GLU A 120 -12.50 7.43 -11.63
N ASN A 121 -12.62 8.51 -10.85
CA ASN A 121 -13.74 8.78 -9.94
C ASN A 121 -14.84 9.69 -10.52
N GLU A 122 -14.75 10.07 -11.80
CA GLU A 122 -15.83 10.81 -12.49
C GLU A 122 -16.93 9.84 -12.98
N PRO A 123 -18.21 10.06 -12.66
CA PRO A 123 -19.30 9.23 -13.16
C PRO A 123 -19.37 9.36 -14.69
N LEU A 124 -19.29 8.22 -15.38
CA LEU A 124 -19.23 8.14 -16.85
C LEU A 124 -20.55 8.51 -17.55
N TYR A 125 -21.54 8.98 -16.80
CA TYR A 125 -22.85 9.38 -17.28
C TYR A 125 -23.41 10.56 -16.46
N PRO A 126 -23.94 11.62 -17.10
CA PRO A 126 -24.67 12.68 -16.41
C PRO A 126 -25.99 12.16 -15.82
N VAL A 127 -26.42 12.77 -14.70
CA VAL A 127 -27.72 12.56 -14.04
C VAL A 127 -28.83 13.33 -14.74
#